data_AF-K7ZZT5-F1
#
_entry.id   AF-K7ZZT5-F1
#
_cell.length_a   1.000
_cell.length_b   1.000
_cell.length_c   1.000
_cell.angle_alpha   90.00
_cell.angle_beta   90.00
_cell.angle_gamma   90.00
#
_symmetry.space_group_name_H-M   'P 1'
#
loop_
_entity.id
_entity.type
_entity.pdbx_description
1 polymer ?
#
loop_
_entity_poly.entity_id
_entity_poly.type
_entity_poly.pdbx_seq_one_letter_code
_entity_poly.pdbx_strand_id
1 'polypeptide(L)'
;MKKIDEAGLAAGFGFYGRGWQGRIEHAGTYDENWKQNRHPFLPKDFRFDYWCGAHPLLQFPLPAPLSAVPVTLKYLISARDKADQEIRFQVPVESLFVFIMTQKGAGVAQDMALDTLVVDVPARKVHCSYRTVMSELMEPVMTELRFIAREERASQIARAQQLNSDRTSADFVPLPPSLLNLKERGAHG
;
A
#
# COMPACT_ATOMS: atom_id res chain seq x y z
N MET A 1 -20.95 29.72 -18.42
CA MET A 1 -20.96 29.49 -16.97
C MET A 1 -20.94 27.98 -16.78
N LYS A 2 -19.86 27.40 -16.26
CA LYS A 2 -19.82 25.94 -16.01
C LYS A 2 -20.92 25.59 -15.01
N LYS A 3 -21.64 24.52 -15.31
CA LYS A 3 -22.71 23.98 -14.49
C LYS A 3 -22.12 23.62 -13.11
N ILE A 4 -22.80 23.93 -12.00
CA ILE A 4 -22.31 23.65 -10.63
C ILE A 4 -22.06 22.15 -10.43
N ASP A 5 -22.82 21.33 -11.14
CA ASP A 5 -22.69 19.88 -11.27
C ASP A 5 -21.43 19.41 -12.01
N GLU A 6 -20.75 20.27 -12.79
CA GLU A 6 -19.42 20.01 -13.36
C GLU A 6 -18.27 20.46 -12.44
N ALA A 7 -18.59 21.22 -11.38
CA ALA A 7 -17.62 21.70 -10.40
C ALA A 7 -17.42 20.64 -9.31
N GLY A 8 -16.69 19.58 -9.64
CA GLY A 8 -16.11 18.61 -8.69
C GLY A 8 -17.09 18.06 -7.66
N LEU A 9 -17.73 16.94 -7.97
CA LEU A 9 -18.51 16.18 -6.99
C LEU A 9 -17.70 16.00 -5.70
N ALA A 10 -18.32 16.29 -4.56
CA ALA A 10 -17.65 16.20 -3.26
C ALA A 10 -17.18 14.74 -3.04
N ALA A 11 -15.87 14.51 -3.11
CA ALA A 11 -15.27 13.27 -2.66
C ALA A 11 -15.30 13.31 -1.13
N GLY A 12 -16.10 12.44 -0.50
CA GLY A 12 -16.41 12.50 0.93
C GLY A 12 -15.19 12.66 1.84
N PHE A 13 -15.39 13.30 3.00
CA PHE A 13 -14.35 13.63 3.99
C PHE A 13 -13.87 12.44 4.84
N GLY A 14 -14.12 11.20 4.41
CA GLY A 14 -13.81 10.02 5.20
C GLY A 14 -14.20 8.73 4.50
N PHE A 15 -14.18 7.64 5.27
CA PHE A 15 -14.47 6.30 4.75
C PHE A 15 -15.98 6.07 4.56
N TYR A 16 -16.32 5.35 3.49
CA TYR A 16 -17.62 4.72 3.34
C TYR A 16 -17.77 3.56 4.32
N GLY A 17 -18.77 3.66 5.18
CA GLY A 17 -19.13 2.61 6.14
C GLY A 17 -19.53 1.33 5.43
N ARG A 18 -19.24 0.17 6.03
CA ARG A 18 -19.52 -1.15 5.42
C ARG A 18 -21.01 -1.38 5.08
N GLY A 19 -21.91 -0.83 5.89
CA GLY A 19 -23.37 -0.96 5.71
C GLY A 19 -24.00 0.13 4.85
N TRP A 20 -23.21 1.07 4.33
CA TRP A 20 -23.73 2.22 3.59
C TRP A 20 -23.84 1.91 2.09
N GLN A 21 -24.75 2.63 1.42
CA GLN A 21 -24.88 2.60 -0.04
C GLN A 21 -23.53 2.89 -0.71
N GLY A 22 -23.24 2.22 -1.82
CA GLY A 22 -21.95 2.25 -2.49
C GLY A 22 -20.90 1.28 -1.94
N ARG A 23 -21.10 0.70 -0.75
CA ARG A 23 -20.23 -0.37 -0.22
C ARG A 23 -20.98 -1.65 0.06
N ILE A 24 -22.18 -1.57 0.66
CA ILE A 24 -22.99 -2.75 1.00
C ILE A 24 -23.38 -3.57 -0.24
N GLU A 25 -23.53 -2.92 -1.39
CA GLU A 25 -23.82 -3.53 -2.69
C GLU A 25 -22.74 -4.54 -3.15
N HIS A 26 -21.52 -4.42 -2.61
CA HIS A 26 -20.40 -5.32 -2.91
C HIS A 26 -20.31 -6.51 -1.95
N ALA A 27 -21.15 -6.56 -0.92
CA ALA A 27 -21.14 -7.65 0.06
C ALA A 27 -21.63 -8.99 -0.53
N GLY A 28 -22.31 -8.96 -1.67
CA GLY A 28 -22.95 -10.14 -2.26
C GLY A 28 -24.23 -10.55 -1.51
N THR A 29 -24.83 -11.65 -1.95
CA THR A 29 -26.14 -12.10 -1.49
C THR A 29 -26.03 -13.16 -0.39
N TYR A 30 -26.54 -12.85 0.80
CA TYR A 30 -26.57 -13.76 1.97
C TYR A 30 -27.98 -14.31 2.21
N ASP A 31 -28.45 -15.17 1.32
CA ASP A 31 -29.77 -15.81 1.41
C ASP A 31 -29.72 -17.21 2.05
N GLU A 32 -30.87 -17.90 2.11
CA GLU A 32 -30.96 -19.25 2.68
C GLU A 32 -30.12 -20.27 1.89
N ASN A 33 -29.98 -20.11 0.57
CA ASN A 33 -29.14 -20.99 -0.22
C ASN A 33 -27.65 -20.81 0.13
N TRP A 34 -27.17 -19.58 0.31
CA TRP A 34 -25.82 -19.33 0.85
C TRP A 34 -25.65 -20.00 2.21
N LYS A 35 -26.64 -19.85 3.10
CA LYS A 35 -26.60 -20.40 4.45
C LYS A 35 -26.51 -21.93 4.47
N GLN A 36 -27.29 -22.61 3.63
CA GLN A 36 -27.32 -24.08 3.58
C GLN A 36 -26.11 -24.68 2.84
N ASN A 37 -25.60 -24.02 1.80
CA ASN A 37 -24.69 -24.65 0.84
C ASN A 37 -23.30 -23.97 0.70
N ARG A 38 -23.07 -22.78 1.26
CA ARG A 38 -21.82 -22.03 1.06
C ARG A 38 -21.17 -21.54 2.35
N HIS A 39 -21.96 -21.25 3.39
CA HIS A 39 -21.43 -20.90 4.70
C HIS A 39 -20.36 -21.92 5.13
N PRO A 40 -19.18 -21.49 5.62
CA PRO A 40 -18.81 -20.13 6.05
C PRO A 40 -18.11 -19.27 4.98
N PHE A 41 -18.06 -19.69 3.71
CA PHE A 41 -17.39 -18.93 2.66
C PHE A 41 -18.21 -17.71 2.18
N LEU A 42 -17.53 -16.72 1.59
CA LEU A 42 -18.17 -15.55 1.01
C LEU A 42 -19.18 -15.93 -0.11
N PRO A 43 -20.25 -15.14 -0.33
CA PRO A 43 -21.14 -15.29 -1.47
C PRO A 43 -20.40 -15.35 -2.81
N LYS A 44 -20.99 -16.00 -3.83
CA LYS A 44 -20.33 -16.12 -5.16
C LYS A 44 -20.21 -14.77 -5.87
N ASP A 45 -21.14 -13.87 -5.60
CA ASP A 45 -21.26 -12.52 -6.13
C ASP A 45 -20.57 -11.46 -5.25
N PHE A 46 -19.83 -11.87 -4.21
CA PHE A 46 -19.03 -10.97 -3.40
C PHE A 46 -17.99 -10.25 -4.25
N ARG A 47 -17.85 -8.94 -4.08
CA ARG A 47 -16.85 -8.11 -4.75
C ARG A 47 -15.86 -7.55 -3.74
N PHE A 48 -14.56 -7.70 -4.02
CA PHE A 48 -13.48 -7.23 -3.14
C PHE A 48 -13.50 -5.72 -2.89
N ASP A 49 -14.16 -4.94 -3.75
CA ASP A 49 -14.48 -3.52 -3.54
C ASP A 49 -15.16 -3.28 -2.18
N TYR A 50 -15.89 -4.26 -1.65
CA TYR A 50 -16.48 -4.23 -0.30
C TYR A 50 -15.45 -3.96 0.80
N TRP A 51 -14.17 -4.28 0.62
CA TRP A 51 -13.15 -3.99 1.63
C TRP A 51 -12.48 -2.62 1.47
N CYS A 52 -12.68 -1.93 0.35
CA CYS A 52 -12.21 -0.57 0.16
C CYS A 52 -13.19 0.43 0.79
N GLY A 53 -12.72 1.20 1.76
CA GLY A 53 -13.51 2.28 2.38
C GLY A 53 -13.36 3.63 1.68
N ALA A 54 -12.44 3.78 0.73
CA ALA A 54 -12.22 5.04 0.05
C ALA A 54 -13.33 5.33 -0.96
N HIS A 55 -13.75 6.59 -1.06
CA HIS A 55 -14.62 7.06 -2.13
C HIS A 55 -14.05 6.64 -3.50
N PRO A 56 -14.84 6.20 -4.49
CA PRO A 56 -14.32 5.72 -5.78
C PRO A 56 -13.37 6.72 -6.48
N LEU A 57 -13.67 8.02 -6.41
CA LEU A 57 -12.79 9.09 -6.94
C LEU A 57 -11.46 9.28 -6.18
N LEU A 58 -11.30 8.66 -5.01
CA LEU A 58 -10.08 8.69 -4.19
C LEU A 58 -9.31 7.36 -4.25
N GLN A 59 -9.74 6.44 -5.11
CA GLN A 59 -9.02 5.19 -5.37
C GLN A 59 -8.04 5.40 -6.53
N PHE A 60 -6.84 4.86 -6.38
CA PHE A 60 -5.79 4.94 -7.39
C PHE A 60 -5.06 3.59 -7.48
N PRO A 61 -4.41 3.27 -8.63
CA PRO A 61 -3.63 2.05 -8.75
C PRO A 61 -2.55 1.96 -7.68
N LEU A 62 -2.25 0.75 -7.19
CA LEU A 62 -1.17 0.56 -6.24
C LEU A 62 0.14 1.12 -6.81
N PRO A 63 0.82 2.03 -6.09
CA PRO A 63 2.01 2.69 -6.60
C PRO A 63 3.18 1.70 -6.66
N ALA A 64 4.05 1.90 -7.66
CA ALA A 64 5.25 1.10 -7.78
C ALA A 64 6.18 1.31 -6.56
N PRO A 65 6.93 0.29 -6.12
CA PRO A 65 7.94 0.45 -5.08
C PRO A 65 8.94 1.56 -5.40
N LEU A 66 9.44 2.24 -4.36
CA LEU A 66 10.45 3.30 -4.45
C LEU A 66 10.05 4.53 -5.31
N SER A 67 8.77 4.65 -5.65
CA SER A 67 8.21 5.81 -6.35
C SER A 67 7.70 6.89 -5.38
N ALA A 68 6.87 7.81 -5.87
CA ALA A 68 6.15 8.77 -5.04
C ALA A 68 4.72 8.97 -5.58
N VAL A 69 3.76 9.15 -4.67
CA VAL A 69 2.36 9.42 -4.98
C VAL A 69 2.13 10.93 -4.91
N PRO A 70 1.80 11.60 -6.03
CA PRO A 70 1.44 13.02 -6.02
C PRO A 70 0.06 13.20 -5.38
N VAL A 71 -0.03 14.10 -4.41
CA VAL A 71 -1.29 14.45 -3.73
C VAL A 71 -1.56 15.93 -3.91
N THR A 72 -2.78 16.25 -4.36
CA THR A 72 -3.29 17.62 -4.42
C THR A 72 -4.59 17.68 -3.64
N LEU A 73 -4.63 18.55 -2.64
CA LEU A 73 -5.82 18.86 -1.86
C LEU A 73 -6.34 20.22 -2.29
N LYS A 74 -7.62 20.31 -2.69
CA LYS A 74 -8.27 21.56 -3.05
C LYS A 74 -9.45 21.81 -2.13
N TYR A 75 -9.61 23.04 -1.67
CA TYR A 75 -10.74 23.48 -0.87
C TYR A 75 -10.86 22.78 0.51
N LEU A 76 -9.78 22.16 0.99
CA LEU A 76 -9.72 21.53 2.33
C LEU A 76 -9.09 22.43 3.40
N ILE A 77 -8.69 23.64 3.03
CA ILE A 77 -8.17 24.67 3.94
C ILE A 77 -8.87 26.00 3.66
N SER A 78 -8.92 26.88 4.66
CA SER A 78 -9.57 28.18 4.53
C SER A 78 -8.84 29.07 3.54
N ALA A 79 -9.60 29.84 2.75
CA ALA A 79 -9.04 30.89 1.89
C ALA A 79 -8.27 31.97 2.68
N ARG A 80 -8.55 32.09 3.99
CA ARG A 80 -7.80 32.97 4.91
C ARG A 80 -6.40 32.44 5.20
N ASP A 81 -6.24 31.12 5.28
CA ASP A 81 -4.95 30.47 5.54
C ASP A 81 -4.13 30.37 4.25
N LYS A 82 -4.80 30.11 3.12
CA LYS A 82 -4.18 30.08 1.79
C LYS A 82 -5.17 30.51 0.71
N ALA A 83 -4.84 31.58 0.00
CA ALA A 83 -5.75 32.23 -0.95
C ALA A 83 -6.25 31.31 -2.08
N ASP A 84 -5.41 30.40 -2.59
CA ASP A 84 -5.77 29.44 -3.64
C ASP A 84 -6.43 28.15 -3.09
N GLN A 85 -6.46 27.98 -1.77
CA GLN A 85 -6.96 26.81 -1.05
C GLN A 85 -6.39 25.47 -1.55
N GLU A 86 -5.16 25.48 -2.07
CA GLU A 86 -4.55 24.31 -2.71
C GLU A 86 -3.26 23.88 -2.00
N ILE A 87 -3.17 22.63 -1.59
CA ILE A 87 -1.94 22.03 -1.05
C ILE A 87 -1.47 20.94 -2.01
N ARG A 88 -0.20 20.99 -2.40
CA ARG A 88 0.46 19.96 -3.19
C ARG A 88 1.62 19.37 -2.42
N PHE A 89 1.73 18.04 -2.42
CA PHE A 89 2.87 17.32 -1.87
C PHE A 89 3.02 15.96 -2.55
N GLN A 90 4.11 15.27 -2.23
CA GLN A 90 4.43 13.94 -2.73
C GLN A 90 4.57 13.01 -1.53
N VAL A 91 3.92 11.85 -1.57
CA VAL A 91 4.10 10.80 -0.55
C VAL A 91 5.10 9.79 -1.08
N PRO A 92 6.29 9.65 -0.48
CA PRO A 92 7.26 8.66 -0.91
C PRO A 92 6.73 7.24 -0.66
N VAL A 93 6.97 6.33 -1.60
CA VAL A 93 6.82 4.89 -1.38
C VAL A 93 8.11 4.39 -0.74
N GLU A 94 8.01 4.03 0.53
CA GLU A 94 9.15 3.66 1.35
C GLU A 94 9.60 2.22 1.11
N SER A 95 10.85 1.91 1.45
CA SER A 95 11.41 0.56 1.35
C SER A 95 11.02 -0.30 2.55
N LEU A 96 9.71 -0.50 2.74
CA LEU A 96 9.17 -1.44 3.72
C LEU A 96 9.04 -2.81 3.08
N PHE A 97 9.52 -3.83 3.78
CA PHE A 97 9.46 -5.21 3.32
C PHE A 97 9.41 -6.16 4.49
N VAL A 98 8.91 -7.37 4.23
CA VAL A 98 9.00 -8.46 5.20
C VAL A 98 10.16 -9.37 4.84
N PHE A 99 10.87 -9.85 5.86
CA PHE A 99 11.81 -10.95 5.73
C PHE A 99 11.27 -12.17 6.44
N ILE A 100 11.11 -13.26 5.69
CA ILE A 100 10.48 -14.49 6.14
C ILE A 100 11.55 -15.58 6.16
N MET A 101 11.70 -16.26 7.29
CA MET A 101 12.44 -17.52 7.35
C MET A 101 11.45 -18.68 7.38
N THR A 102 11.64 -19.64 6.50
CA THR A 102 10.80 -20.85 6.40
C THR A 102 11.37 -21.98 7.25
N GLN A 103 10.54 -22.98 7.58
CA GLN A 103 11.00 -24.19 8.30
C GLN A 103 12.17 -24.91 7.60
N LYS A 104 12.24 -24.82 6.27
CA LYS A 104 13.29 -25.42 5.45
C LYS A 104 14.58 -24.59 5.40
N GLY A 105 14.66 -23.51 6.17
CA GLY A 105 15.83 -22.64 6.26
C GLY A 105 15.96 -21.61 5.14
N ALA A 106 15.01 -21.53 4.20
CA ALA A 106 15.04 -20.52 3.14
C ALA A 106 14.60 -19.15 3.70
N GLY A 107 15.35 -18.11 3.36
CA GLY A 107 15.03 -16.71 3.63
C GLY A 107 14.41 -16.03 2.40
N VAL A 108 13.25 -15.40 2.57
CA VAL A 108 12.50 -14.73 1.50
C VAL A 108 12.26 -13.28 1.90
N ALA A 109 12.72 -12.35 1.08
CA ALA A 109 12.39 -10.94 1.21
C ALA A 109 11.25 -10.58 0.25
N GLN A 110 10.22 -9.90 0.75
CA GLN A 110 9.07 -9.50 -0.03
C GLN A 110 8.70 -8.05 0.28
N ASP A 111 8.66 -7.21 -0.76
CA ASP A 111 8.19 -5.83 -0.67
C ASP A 111 6.78 -5.76 -0.05
N MET A 112 6.53 -4.71 0.73
CA MET A 112 5.17 -4.34 1.11
C MET A 112 4.65 -3.26 0.18
N ALA A 113 3.41 -3.40 -0.28
CA ALA A 113 2.75 -2.41 -1.12
C ALA A 113 2.18 -1.28 -0.26
N LEU A 114 2.49 -0.02 -0.60
CA LEU A 114 1.75 1.13 -0.08
C LEU A 114 0.33 1.04 -0.59
N ASP A 115 -0.62 0.98 0.32
CA ASP A 115 -1.99 0.63 -0.03
C ASP A 115 -2.99 1.75 0.23
N THR A 116 -2.93 2.35 1.41
CA THR A 116 -3.89 3.36 1.84
C THR A 116 -3.14 4.58 2.33
N LEU A 117 -3.59 5.74 1.88
CA LEU A 117 -3.21 7.05 2.39
C LEU A 117 -4.39 7.65 3.16
N VAL A 118 -4.16 8.04 4.40
CA VAL A 118 -5.09 8.87 5.17
C VAL A 118 -4.43 10.21 5.43
N VAL A 119 -5.02 11.27 4.88
CA VAL A 119 -4.50 12.62 5.03
C VAL A 119 -5.30 13.35 6.10
N ASP A 120 -4.69 13.54 7.26
CA ASP A 120 -5.22 14.34 8.35
C ASP A 120 -4.77 15.79 8.14
N VAL A 121 -5.63 16.59 7.49
CA VAL A 121 -5.34 17.98 7.16
C VAL A 121 -5.15 18.84 8.42
N PRO A 122 -6.04 18.79 9.43
CA PRO A 122 -5.83 19.55 10.68
C PRO A 122 -4.53 19.20 11.41
N ALA A 123 -4.20 17.91 11.55
CA ALA A 123 -2.97 17.49 12.22
C ALA A 123 -1.72 17.65 11.34
N ARG A 124 -1.89 17.94 10.04
CA ARG A 124 -0.84 17.97 9.02
C ARG A 124 -0.02 16.69 8.98
N LYS A 125 -0.72 15.55 9.00
CA LYS A 125 -0.13 14.21 8.97
C LYS A 125 -0.69 13.41 7.81
N VAL A 126 0.19 12.58 7.23
CA VAL A 126 -0.21 11.55 6.28
C VAL A 126 0.11 10.21 6.92
N HIS A 127 -0.92 9.38 7.09
CA HIS A 127 -0.78 8.02 7.57
C HIS A 127 -0.75 7.08 6.36
N CYS A 128 0.26 6.24 6.30
CA CYS A 128 0.47 5.29 5.22
C CYS A 128 0.28 3.87 5.77
N SER A 129 -0.63 3.11 5.18
CA SER A 129 -0.76 1.68 5.46
C SER A 129 -0.09 0.88 4.37
N TYR A 130 0.81 -0.02 4.78
CA TYR A 130 1.49 -0.95 3.88
C TYR A 130 0.93 -2.35 4.10
N ARG A 131 0.75 -3.10 3.01
CA ARG A 131 0.20 -4.46 3.06
C ARG A 131 1.07 -5.42 2.26
N THR A 132 1.10 -6.66 2.71
CA THR A 132 1.65 -7.78 1.95
C THR A 132 0.87 -9.04 2.31
N VAL A 133 0.89 -10.02 1.41
CA VAL A 133 0.23 -11.32 1.62
C VAL A 133 1.24 -12.40 1.34
N MET A 134 1.15 -13.47 2.12
CA MET A 134 2.11 -14.56 2.07
C MET A 134 1.33 -15.87 2.21
N SER A 135 1.75 -16.91 1.48
CA SER A 135 1.08 -18.20 1.54
C SER A 135 1.40 -18.91 2.85
N GLU A 136 0.39 -19.48 3.51
CA GLU A 136 0.57 -20.34 4.68
C GLU A 136 1.43 -21.58 4.36
N LEU A 137 1.46 -22.01 3.10
CA LEU A 137 2.28 -23.12 2.61
C LEU A 137 3.79 -22.83 2.68
N MET A 138 4.20 -21.58 2.93
CA MET A 138 5.61 -21.26 3.16
C MET A 138 6.13 -21.75 4.51
N GLU A 139 5.25 -22.17 5.43
CA GLU A 139 5.61 -22.64 6.76
C GLU A 139 6.60 -21.68 7.45
N PRO A 140 6.23 -20.38 7.63
CA PRO A 140 7.13 -19.41 8.20
C PRO A 140 7.43 -19.75 9.67
N VAL A 141 8.70 -19.80 10.03
CA VAL A 141 9.16 -19.88 11.43
C VAL A 141 9.47 -18.51 12.02
N MET A 142 9.73 -17.52 11.16
CA MET A 142 9.98 -16.14 11.54
C MET A 142 9.48 -15.21 10.45
N THR A 143 8.92 -14.07 10.84
CA THR A 143 8.54 -12.99 9.94
C THR A 143 8.89 -11.67 10.59
N GLU A 144 9.77 -10.91 9.96
CA GLU A 144 10.24 -9.62 10.45
C GLU A 144 9.80 -8.51 9.52
N LEU A 145 9.25 -7.44 10.09
CA LEU A 145 9.07 -6.19 9.38
C LEU A 145 10.40 -5.44 9.35
N ARG A 146 10.86 -5.08 8.14
CA ARG A 146 12.10 -4.36 7.93
C ARG A 146 11.87 -3.08 7.12
N PHE A 147 12.71 -2.09 7.37
CA PHE A 147 12.69 -0.79 6.71
C PHE A 147 14.13 -0.39 6.38
N ILE A 148 14.32 0.15 5.16
CA ILE A 148 15.58 0.77 4.75
C ILE A 148 15.29 2.23 4.42
N ALA A 149 15.91 3.14 5.16
CA ALA A 149 15.77 4.57 4.92
C ALA A 149 16.32 4.93 3.52
N ARG A 150 15.77 5.96 2.90
CA ARG A 150 16.08 6.32 1.50
C ARG A 150 17.58 6.56 1.30
N GLU A 151 18.19 7.28 2.23
CA GLU A 151 19.60 7.64 2.26
C GLU A 151 20.52 6.44 2.52
N GLU A 152 20.01 5.35 3.10
CA GLU A 152 20.76 4.12 3.40
C GLU A 152 20.67 3.07 2.29
N ARG A 153 19.81 3.27 1.27
CA ARG A 153 19.59 2.27 0.21
C ARG A 153 20.88 1.86 -0.49
N ALA A 154 21.72 2.84 -0.86
CA ALA A 154 22.96 2.58 -1.57
C ALA A 154 23.97 1.78 -0.73
N SER A 155 24.12 2.13 0.56
CA SER A 155 25.04 1.43 1.46
C SER A 155 24.54 0.01 1.76
N GLN A 156 23.23 -0.18 1.92
CA GLN A 156 22.63 -1.51 2.11
C GLN A 156 22.79 -2.39 0.87
N ILE A 157 22.62 -1.83 -0.34
CA ILE A 157 22.87 -2.54 -1.59
C ILE A 157 24.34 -2.98 -1.69
N ALA A 158 25.28 -2.10 -1.39
CA ALA A 158 26.71 -2.42 -1.41
C ALA A 158 27.07 -3.50 -0.37
N ARG A 159 26.54 -3.38 0.85
CA ARG A 159 26.75 -4.35 1.93
C ARG A 159 26.22 -5.74 1.56
N ALA A 160 25.03 -5.81 0.97
CA ALA A 160 24.46 -7.09 0.52
C ALA A 160 25.26 -7.70 -0.63
N GLN A 161 25.80 -6.90 -1.55
CA GLN A 161 26.67 -7.41 -2.61
C GLN A 161 27.95 -8.03 -2.05
N GLN A 162 28.56 -7.40 -1.05
CA GLN A 162 29.76 -7.92 -0.42
C GLN A 162 29.48 -9.20 0.38
N LEU A 163 28.48 -9.19 1.27
CA LEU A 163 28.25 -10.29 2.19
C LEU A 163 27.51 -11.47 1.55
N ASN A 164 26.51 -11.22 0.72
CA ASN A 164 25.71 -12.31 0.14
C ASN A 164 26.43 -13.03 -1.01
N SER A 165 27.49 -12.44 -1.58
CA SER A 165 28.34 -13.11 -2.59
C SER A 165 29.44 -13.97 -1.97
N ASP A 166 29.78 -13.73 -0.70
CA ASP A 166 30.73 -14.52 0.05
C ASP A 166 30.09 -15.83 0.52
N ARG A 167 30.45 -16.93 -0.15
CA ARG A 167 29.96 -18.28 0.18
C ARG A 167 30.47 -18.81 1.52
N THR A 168 31.44 -18.15 2.13
CA THR A 168 32.03 -18.53 3.42
C THR A 168 31.48 -17.73 4.60
N SER A 169 30.76 -16.64 4.30
CA SER A 169 30.11 -15.81 5.31
C SER A 169 28.85 -16.49 5.86
N ALA A 170 28.68 -16.48 7.17
CA ALA A 170 27.41 -16.86 7.83
C ALA A 170 26.39 -15.70 7.82
N ASP A 171 26.83 -14.49 7.50
CA ASP A 171 26.00 -13.28 7.53
C ASP A 171 25.26 -13.08 6.19
N PHE A 172 23.96 -12.82 6.28
CA PHE A 172 23.09 -12.52 5.14
C PHE A 172 22.37 -11.19 5.35
N VAL A 173 22.39 -10.33 4.32
CA VAL A 173 21.66 -9.07 4.30
C VAL A 173 20.46 -9.19 3.36
N PRO A 174 19.23 -9.31 3.89
CA PRO A 174 18.06 -9.38 3.04
C PRO A 174 17.78 -8.02 2.41
N LEU A 175 17.53 -8.03 1.11
CA LEU A 175 17.07 -6.88 0.35
C LEU A 175 15.72 -7.20 -0.30
N PRO A 176 14.77 -6.25 -0.30
CA PRO A 176 13.56 -6.41 -1.07
C PRO A 176 13.84 -6.43 -2.58
N PRO A 177 13.02 -7.14 -3.37
CA PRO A 177 13.10 -7.13 -4.83
C PRO A 177 13.18 -5.74 -5.45
N SER A 178 12.46 -4.76 -4.90
CA SER A 178 12.49 -3.38 -5.39
C SER A 178 13.89 -2.74 -5.38
N LEU A 179 14.71 -3.02 -4.37
CA LEU A 179 16.08 -2.50 -4.28
C LEU A 179 17.06 -3.31 -5.14
N LEU A 180 16.81 -4.60 -5.35
CA LEU A 180 17.60 -5.41 -6.28
C LEU A 180 17.43 -4.89 -7.72
N ASN A 181 16.19 -4.60 -8.13
CA ASN A 181 15.88 -4.12 -9.48
C ASN A 181 16.36 -2.68 -9.73
N LEU A 182 16.54 -1.87 -8.69
CA LEU A 182 17.11 -0.53 -8.80
C LEU A 182 18.54 -0.56 -9.35
N LYS A 183 19.32 -1.59 -8.99
CA LYS A 183 20.68 -1.82 -9.48
C LYS A 183 20.70 -2.01 -11.00
N GLU A 184 19.74 -2.75 -11.54
CA GLU A 184 19.69 -3.09 -12.97
C GLU A 184 19.38 -1.87 -13.84
N ARG A 185 18.56 -0.93 -13.34
CA ARG A 185 18.23 0.31 -14.08
C ARG A 185 19.37 1.33 -14.11
N GLY A 186 20.29 1.30 -13.14
CA GLY A 186 21.47 2.17 -13.11
C GLY A 186 22.60 1.77 -14.07
N ALA A 187 22.54 0.58 -14.68
CA ALA A 187 23.57 0.06 -15.58
C ALA A 187 23.32 0.38 -17.08
N HIS A 188 22.21 1.05 -17.41
CA HIS A 188 21.80 1.40 -18.77
C HIS A 188 21.51 2.90 -18.97
N GLY A 189 22.11 3.76 -18.15
CA GLY A 189 22.05 5.23 -18.27
C GLY A 189 23.38 5.83 -18.68
#